data_AF-A0A7X7ZQ95-F1
#
_entry.id   AF-A0A7X7ZQ95-F1
#
_cell.length_a   1.000
_cell.length_b   1.000
_cell.length_c   1.000
_cell.angle_alpha   90.00
_cell.angle_beta   90.00
_cell.angle_gamma   90.00
#
_symmetry.space_group_name_H-M   'P 1'
#
loop_
_entity.id
_entity.type
_entity.pdbx_description
1 polymer ?
#
loop_
_entity_poly.entity_id
_entity_poly.type
_entity_poly.pdbx_seq_one_letter_code
_entity_poly.pdbx_strand_id
1 'polypeptide(L)'
;MTKNLASQIIAWYGDQLDQHIHDAPDAVRWWLQLGFNLTDAKHTVLPDRGNHHFGQTATKICLDAVTMALNDFSEATVTSIFMPSEPFIAMGVHPVSAEAIANFSSGACAERGFVSYAEESGIPETYCSYHKVLMGMALSGVLEKPRMLASCSVACDANNLTFKTLA
;
A
#
# COMPACT_ATOMS: atom_id res chain seq x y z
N MET A 1 -29.47 -4.45 -1.46
CA MET A 1 -28.90 -3.15 -1.85
C MET A 1 -28.15 -3.33 -3.15
N THR A 2 -28.61 -2.72 -4.24
CA THR A 2 -27.92 -2.71 -5.54
C THR A 2 -26.60 -1.96 -5.39
N LYS A 3 -25.46 -2.63 -5.64
CA LYS A 3 -24.14 -1.98 -5.65
C LYS A 3 -24.16 -0.88 -6.74
N ASN A 4 -23.77 0.35 -6.39
CA ASN A 4 -23.60 1.43 -7.37
C ASN A 4 -22.48 1.05 -8.38
N LEU A 5 -22.57 1.50 -9.62
CA LEU A 5 -21.60 1.22 -10.69
C LEU A 5 -20.14 1.44 -10.25
N ALA A 6 -19.87 2.51 -9.51
CA ALA A 6 -18.53 2.80 -9.00
C ALA A 6 -17.96 1.67 -8.12
N SER A 7 -18.77 1.09 -7.23
CA SER A 7 -18.31 -0.01 -6.38
C SER A 7 -18.19 -1.33 -7.13
N GLN A 8 -18.94 -1.51 -8.23
CA GLN A 8 -18.76 -2.66 -9.12
C GLN A 8 -17.44 -2.56 -9.89
N ILE A 9 -17.05 -1.37 -10.33
CA ILE A 9 -15.78 -1.13 -11.03
C ILE A 9 -14.59 -1.40 -10.10
N ILE A 10 -14.62 -0.89 -8.87
CA ILE A 10 -13.53 -1.11 -7.91
C ILE A 10 -13.45 -2.59 -7.52
N ALA A 11 -14.59 -3.26 -7.33
CA ALA A 11 -14.61 -4.70 -7.05
C ALA A 11 -14.02 -5.51 -8.22
N TRP A 12 -14.43 -5.20 -9.46
CA TRP A 12 -13.86 -5.84 -10.65
C TRP A 12 -12.34 -5.60 -10.76
N TYR A 13 -11.89 -4.38 -10.47
CA TYR A 13 -10.47 -4.05 -10.44
C TYR A 13 -9.70 -4.90 -9.42
N GLY A 14 -10.23 -5.03 -8.20
CA GLY A 14 -9.68 -5.92 -7.17
C GLY A 14 -9.64 -7.38 -7.62
N ASP A 15 -10.73 -7.90 -8.19
CA ASP A 15 -10.81 -9.26 -8.71
C ASP A 15 -9.78 -9.53 -9.82
N GLN A 16 -9.49 -8.53 -10.66
CA GLN A 16 -8.47 -8.65 -11.71
C GLN A 16 -7.05 -8.70 -11.12
N LEU A 17 -6.76 -7.91 -10.09
CA LEU A 17 -5.47 -7.97 -9.42
C LEU A 17 -5.28 -9.35 -8.78
N ASP A 18 -6.27 -9.81 -8.00
CA ASP A 18 -6.25 -11.10 -7.31
C ASP A 18 -5.96 -12.27 -8.26
N GLN A 19 -6.56 -12.28 -9.45
CA GLN A 19 -6.38 -13.35 -10.44
C GLN A 19 -4.97 -13.43 -11.03
N HIS A 20 -4.18 -12.35 -10.98
CA HIS A 20 -2.90 -12.25 -11.68
C HIS A 20 -1.68 -12.15 -10.75
N ILE A 21 -1.87 -12.18 -9.42
CA ILE A 21 -0.76 -12.08 -8.45
C ILE A 21 0.28 -13.19 -8.66
N HIS A 22 -0.17 -14.41 -8.94
CA HIS A 22 0.73 -15.57 -9.11
C HIS A 22 1.47 -15.56 -10.45
N ASP A 23 0.76 -15.24 -11.54
CA ASP A 23 1.27 -15.44 -12.89
C ASP A 23 1.94 -14.18 -13.48
N ALA A 24 1.54 -12.98 -13.02
CA ALA A 24 2.00 -11.71 -13.57
C ALA A 24 2.12 -10.61 -12.50
N PRO A 25 2.98 -10.78 -11.48
CA PRO A 25 3.16 -9.80 -10.40
C PRO A 25 3.61 -8.42 -10.90
N ASP A 26 4.41 -8.34 -11.95
CA ASP A 26 4.82 -7.06 -12.57
C ASP A 26 3.62 -6.31 -13.17
N ALA A 27 2.66 -7.04 -13.75
CA ALA A 27 1.43 -6.44 -14.27
C ALA A 27 0.56 -5.94 -13.11
N VAL A 28 0.41 -6.72 -12.04
CA VAL A 28 -0.32 -6.30 -10.82
C VAL A 28 0.30 -5.03 -10.22
N ARG A 29 1.63 -4.98 -10.13
CA ARG A 29 2.35 -3.77 -9.69
C ARG A 29 2.03 -2.58 -10.57
N TRP A 30 2.14 -2.74 -11.89
CA TRP A 30 1.85 -1.66 -12.84
C TRP A 30 0.40 -1.18 -12.74
N TRP A 31 -0.57 -2.09 -12.56
CA TRP A 31 -1.97 -1.73 -12.38
C TRP A 31 -2.21 -0.95 -11.09
N LEU A 32 -1.60 -1.37 -9.97
CA LEU A 32 -1.65 -0.65 -8.70
C LEU A 32 -1.07 0.76 -8.84
N GLN A 33 0.12 0.88 -9.43
CA GLN A 33 0.74 2.17 -9.73
C GLN A 33 -0.21 3.03 -10.57
N LEU A 34 -0.75 2.50 -11.67
CA LEU A 34 -1.67 3.24 -12.52
C LEU A 34 -2.91 3.71 -11.73
N GLY A 35 -3.54 2.84 -10.96
CA GLY A 35 -4.74 3.15 -10.16
C GLY A 35 -4.50 4.27 -9.15
N PHE A 36 -3.39 4.23 -8.42
CA PHE A 36 -3.06 5.25 -7.43
C PHE A 36 -2.60 6.57 -8.08
N ASN A 37 -1.79 6.53 -9.15
CA ASN A 37 -1.44 7.73 -9.91
C ASN A 37 -2.69 8.42 -10.50
N LEU A 38 -3.66 7.65 -11.01
CA LEU A 38 -4.92 8.21 -11.50
C LEU A 38 -5.75 8.81 -10.36
N THR A 39 -5.72 8.20 -9.18
CA THR A 39 -6.41 8.74 -8.00
C THR A 39 -5.78 10.04 -7.53
N ASP A 40 -4.45 10.11 -7.50
CA ASP A 40 -3.70 11.33 -7.16
C ASP A 40 -3.92 12.45 -8.18
N ALA A 41 -3.84 12.12 -9.48
CA ALA A 41 -4.11 13.07 -10.56
C ALA A 41 -5.55 13.58 -10.52
N LYS A 42 -6.53 12.69 -10.30
CA LYS A 42 -7.94 13.07 -10.12
C LYS A 42 -8.10 14.04 -8.95
N HIS A 43 -7.48 13.74 -7.81
CA HIS A 43 -7.58 14.61 -6.63
C HIS A 43 -6.97 16.00 -6.86
N THR A 44 -5.93 16.08 -7.69
CA THR A 44 -5.27 17.33 -8.09
C THR A 44 -6.10 18.15 -9.07
N VAL A 45 -6.64 17.51 -10.12
CA VAL A 45 -7.37 18.19 -11.21
C VAL A 45 -8.83 18.47 -10.85
N LEU A 46 -9.46 17.54 -10.12
CA LEU A 46 -10.87 17.56 -9.73
C LEU A 46 -11.00 17.32 -8.21
N PRO A 47 -10.51 18.26 -7.37
CA PRO A 47 -10.60 18.11 -5.93
C PRO A 47 -12.05 18.02 -5.47
N ASP A 48 -12.31 17.18 -4.47
CA ASP A 48 -13.64 17.05 -3.88
C ASP A 48 -14.03 18.35 -3.15
N ARG A 49 -14.87 19.15 -3.82
CA ARG A 49 -15.37 20.43 -3.31
C ARG A 49 -16.29 20.27 -2.09
N GLY A 50 -16.78 19.05 -1.81
CA GLY A 50 -17.52 18.75 -0.59
C GLY A 50 -16.64 18.60 0.64
N ASN A 51 -15.33 18.41 0.46
CA ASN A 51 -14.37 18.24 1.55
C ASN A 51 -13.74 19.60 1.95
N HIS A 52 -13.43 19.77 3.24
CA HIS A 52 -12.74 20.96 3.72
C HIS A 52 -11.34 21.08 3.11
N HIS A 53 -10.83 22.30 2.97
CA HIS A 53 -9.50 22.54 2.40
C HIS A 53 -8.40 21.74 3.13
N PHE A 54 -8.47 21.67 4.47
CA PHE A 54 -7.57 20.83 5.25
C PHE A 54 -7.65 19.34 4.85
N GLY A 55 -8.86 18.80 4.68
CA GLY A 55 -9.06 17.40 4.26
C GLY A 55 -8.49 17.14 2.87
N GLN A 56 -8.67 18.07 1.94
CA GLN A 56 -8.09 17.97 0.59
C GLN A 56 -6.56 17.93 0.64
N THR A 57 -5.94 18.82 1.44
CA THR A 57 -4.48 18.85 1.64
C THR A 57 -3.97 17.57 2.30
N ALA A 58 -4.62 17.10 3.37
CA ALA A 58 -4.24 15.87 4.05
C ALA A 58 -4.33 14.65 3.12
N THR A 59 -5.42 14.53 2.35
CA THR A 59 -5.57 13.48 1.34
C THR A 59 -4.47 13.52 0.29
N LYS A 60 -4.09 14.73 -0.18
CA LYS A 60 -3.00 14.89 -1.15
C LYS A 60 -1.66 14.42 -0.58
N ILE A 61 -1.33 14.80 0.65
CA ILE A 61 -0.09 14.36 1.33
C ILE A 61 -0.04 12.83 1.42
N CYS A 62 -1.16 12.18 1.80
CA CYS A 62 -1.22 10.73 1.89
C CYS A 62 -1.10 10.05 0.52
N LEU A 63 -1.77 10.57 -0.51
CA LEU A 63 -1.70 10.06 -1.88
C LEU A 63 -0.27 10.19 -2.43
N ASP A 64 0.37 11.34 -2.22
CA ASP A 64 1.76 11.57 -2.64
C ASP A 64 2.70 10.55 -2.00
N ALA A 65 2.65 10.40 -0.67
CA ALA A 65 3.55 9.49 0.04
C ALA A 65 3.44 8.04 -0.47
N VAL A 66 2.22 7.53 -0.66
CA VAL A 66 2.01 6.15 -1.13
C VAL A 66 2.32 6.00 -2.62
N THR A 67 1.87 6.94 -3.45
CA THR A 67 2.05 6.84 -4.91
C THR A 67 3.52 7.00 -5.30
N MET A 68 4.23 7.95 -4.69
CA MET A 68 5.68 8.10 -4.88
C MET A 68 6.42 6.82 -4.50
N ALA A 69 6.08 6.22 -3.35
CA ALA A 69 6.71 4.98 -2.91
C ALA A 69 6.38 3.80 -3.83
N LEU A 70 5.14 3.67 -4.33
CA LEU A 70 4.78 2.57 -5.22
C LEU A 70 5.41 2.72 -6.61
N ASN A 71 5.61 3.93 -7.09
CA ASN A 71 6.22 4.21 -8.40
C ASN A 71 7.71 3.84 -8.45
N ASP A 72 8.44 4.07 -7.36
CA ASP A 72 9.84 3.67 -7.21
C ASP A 72 10.08 3.14 -5.80
N PHE A 73 9.63 1.90 -5.59
CA PHE A 73 9.71 1.29 -4.27
C PHE A 73 11.16 1.02 -3.87
N SER A 74 12.05 0.80 -4.84
CA SER A 74 13.48 0.63 -4.63
C SER A 74 14.17 1.83 -3.98
N GLU A 75 13.61 3.04 -4.12
CA GLU A 75 14.07 4.26 -3.47
C GLU A 75 13.28 4.61 -2.19
N ALA A 76 12.23 3.85 -1.86
CA ALA A 76 11.36 4.14 -0.73
C ALA A 76 12.03 3.88 0.62
N THR A 77 11.76 4.77 1.59
CA THR A 77 12.04 4.53 3.00
C THR A 77 10.75 4.06 3.66
N VAL A 78 10.65 2.76 3.93
CA VAL A 78 9.45 2.18 4.53
C VAL A 78 9.58 2.21 6.05
N THR A 79 8.61 2.84 6.71
CA THR A 79 8.56 2.99 8.16
C THR A 79 7.38 2.25 8.76
N SER A 80 7.45 1.86 10.03
CA SER A 80 6.23 1.48 10.76
C SER A 80 5.47 2.74 11.20
N ILE A 81 4.16 2.67 11.43
CA ILE A 81 3.31 3.85 11.68
C ILE A 81 3.78 4.76 12.84
N PHE A 82 4.40 4.19 13.88
CA PHE A 82 4.94 4.95 15.02
C PHE A 82 6.45 5.21 14.95
N MET A 83 7.12 4.85 13.85
CA MET A 83 8.51 5.23 13.65
C MET A 83 8.53 6.72 13.24
N PRO A 84 9.25 7.59 13.97
CA PRO A 84 9.32 9.01 13.64
C PRO A 84 9.80 9.24 12.21
N SER A 85 9.04 10.02 11.44
CA SER A 85 9.31 10.27 10.02
C SER A 85 10.24 11.47 9.80
N GLU A 86 10.32 12.37 10.80
CA GLU A 86 11.06 13.63 10.78
C GLU A 86 12.56 13.45 10.49
N PRO A 87 13.28 12.46 11.05
CA PRO A 87 14.69 12.26 10.74
C PRO A 87 14.93 11.93 9.26
N PHE A 88 14.03 11.15 8.66
CA PHE A 88 14.11 10.74 7.25
C PHE A 88 13.88 11.93 6.32
N ILE A 89 12.85 12.72 6.60
CA ILE A 89 12.56 13.96 5.88
C ILE A 89 13.75 14.93 5.96
N ALA A 90 14.36 15.06 7.15
CA ALA A 90 15.54 15.92 7.34
C ALA A 90 16.77 15.45 6.55
N MET A 91 16.88 14.14 6.25
CA MET A 91 17.93 13.58 5.38
C MET A 91 17.59 13.68 3.89
N GLY A 92 16.43 14.24 3.53
CA GLY A 92 15.99 14.35 2.13
C GLY A 92 15.50 13.03 1.53
N VAL A 93 15.17 12.03 2.36
CA VAL A 93 14.49 10.82 1.91
C VAL A 93 13.02 10.88 2.29
N HIS A 94 12.15 10.29 1.47
CA HIS A 94 10.72 10.35 1.65
C HIS A 94 10.21 9.08 2.34
N PRO A 95 9.78 9.16 3.62
CA PRO A 95 9.25 8.00 4.32
C PRO A 95 7.81 7.72 3.91
N VAL A 96 7.45 6.44 3.88
CA VAL A 96 6.07 5.96 3.76
C VAL A 96 5.81 4.91 4.83
N SER A 97 4.66 4.98 5.51
CA SER A 97 4.29 3.95 6.47
C SER A 97 3.85 2.68 5.73
N ALA A 98 4.32 1.52 6.21
CA ALA A 98 3.92 0.22 5.69
C ALA A 98 2.39 0.01 5.82
N GLU A 99 1.81 0.45 6.94
CA GLU A 99 0.36 0.42 7.18
C GLU A 99 -0.41 1.28 6.19
N ALA A 100 0.18 2.39 5.71
CA ALA A 100 -0.43 3.20 4.65
C ALA A 100 -0.49 2.43 3.31
N ILE A 101 0.57 1.73 2.93
CA ILE A 101 0.60 0.89 1.71
C ILE A 101 -0.45 -0.23 1.80
N ALA A 102 -0.53 -0.90 2.95
CA ALA A 102 -1.54 -1.93 3.20
C ALA A 102 -2.97 -1.37 3.10
N ASN A 103 -3.23 -0.24 3.76
CA ASN A 103 -4.52 0.43 3.74
C ASN A 103 -4.94 0.84 2.32
N PHE A 104 -4.02 1.37 1.53
CA PHE A 104 -4.30 1.75 0.15
C PHE A 104 -4.65 0.55 -0.72
N SER A 105 -3.94 -0.57 -0.55
CA SER A 105 -4.23 -1.83 -1.24
C SER A 105 -5.62 -2.37 -0.87
N SER A 106 -6.00 -2.27 0.41
CA SER A 106 -7.36 -2.60 0.86
C SER A 106 -8.42 -1.65 0.28
N GLY A 107 -8.14 -0.35 0.24
CA GLY A 107 -9.01 0.66 -0.40
C GLY A 107 -9.19 0.44 -1.90
N ALA A 108 -8.22 -0.21 -2.55
CA ALA A 108 -8.28 -0.62 -3.95
C ALA A 108 -8.98 -1.98 -4.15
N CYS A 109 -9.54 -2.57 -3.09
CA CYS A 109 -10.12 -3.92 -3.06
C CYS A 109 -9.15 -5.04 -3.47
N ALA A 110 -7.84 -4.83 -3.32
CA ALA A 110 -6.79 -5.78 -3.67
C ALA A 110 -6.25 -6.57 -2.47
N GLU A 111 -6.85 -6.40 -1.28
CA GLU A 111 -6.38 -7.03 -0.03
C GLU A 111 -6.45 -8.56 -0.08
N ARG A 112 -7.53 -9.10 -0.65
CA ARG A 112 -7.83 -10.54 -0.58
C ARG A 112 -6.72 -11.38 -1.20
N GLY A 113 -6.30 -11.08 -2.43
CA GLY A 113 -5.26 -11.83 -3.11
C GLY A 113 -3.94 -11.81 -2.35
N PHE A 114 -3.51 -10.64 -1.84
CA PHE A 114 -2.27 -10.55 -1.06
C PHE A 114 -2.35 -11.30 0.27
N VAL A 115 -3.50 -11.27 0.96
CA VAL A 115 -3.71 -12.05 2.18
C VAL A 115 -3.60 -13.54 1.89
N SER A 116 -4.28 -14.04 0.85
CA SER A 116 -4.20 -15.45 0.46
C SER A 116 -2.79 -15.85 0.07
N TYR A 117 -2.09 -15.02 -0.72
CA TYR A 117 -0.70 -15.29 -1.11
C TYR A 117 0.23 -15.40 0.12
N ALA A 118 0.07 -14.53 1.11
CA ALA A 118 0.85 -14.58 2.35
C ALA A 118 0.58 -15.88 3.13
N GLU A 119 -0.68 -16.26 3.28
CA GLU A 119 -1.08 -17.49 3.99
C GLU A 119 -0.55 -18.74 3.30
N GLU A 120 -0.67 -18.81 1.97
CA GLU A 120 -0.10 -19.89 1.14
C GLU A 120 1.43 -19.95 1.24
N SER A 121 2.07 -18.81 1.45
CA SER A 121 3.52 -18.70 1.68
C SER A 121 3.94 -19.00 3.13
N GLY A 122 3.01 -19.42 3.99
CA GLY A 122 3.27 -19.86 5.36
C GLY A 122 3.14 -18.78 6.43
N ILE A 123 2.60 -17.61 6.11
CA ILE A 123 2.27 -16.58 7.11
C ILE A 123 1.00 -17.00 7.87
N PRO A 124 1.00 -17.04 9.22
CA PRO A 124 -0.17 -17.48 9.97
C PRO A 124 -1.42 -16.62 9.71
N GLU A 125 -2.58 -17.26 9.56
CA GLU A 125 -3.88 -16.58 9.36
C GLU A 125 -4.20 -15.59 10.49
N THR A 126 -3.65 -15.82 11.69
CA THR A 126 -3.82 -14.98 12.89
C THR A 126 -3.11 -13.63 12.81
N TYR A 127 -2.27 -13.40 11.80
CA TYR A 127 -1.66 -12.08 11.58
C TYR A 127 -2.74 -11.04 11.22
N CYS A 128 -2.51 -9.81 11.65
CA CYS A 128 -3.31 -8.67 11.19
C CYS A 128 -3.28 -8.61 9.66
N SER A 129 -4.43 -8.30 9.06
CA SER A 129 -4.54 -8.30 7.60
C SER A 129 -3.58 -7.32 6.93
N TYR A 130 -3.23 -6.21 7.58
CA TYR A 130 -2.23 -5.27 7.04
C TYR A 130 -0.85 -5.90 6.88
N HIS A 131 -0.41 -6.70 7.85
CA HIS A 131 0.85 -7.45 7.74
C HIS A 131 0.76 -8.48 6.63
N LYS A 132 -0.34 -9.23 6.56
CA LYS A 132 -0.54 -10.23 5.49
C LYS A 132 -0.54 -9.59 4.11
N VAL A 133 -1.17 -8.42 3.92
CA VAL A 133 -1.12 -7.67 2.66
C VAL A 133 0.32 -7.31 2.31
N LEU A 134 1.06 -6.66 3.22
CA LEU A 134 2.44 -6.25 2.97
C LEU A 134 3.37 -7.42 2.65
N MET A 135 3.28 -8.49 3.44
CA MET A 135 4.09 -9.69 3.26
C MET A 135 3.68 -10.41 1.97
N GLY A 136 2.39 -10.49 1.64
CA GLY A 136 1.90 -11.07 0.40
C GLY A 136 2.37 -10.29 -0.83
N MET A 137 2.34 -8.95 -0.76
CA MET A 137 2.89 -8.09 -1.81
C MET A 137 4.40 -8.30 -2.00
N ALA A 138 5.17 -8.41 -0.92
CA ALA A 138 6.61 -8.67 -0.99
C ALA A 138 6.94 -10.08 -1.49
N LEU A 139 6.26 -11.11 -0.96
CA LEU A 139 6.49 -12.52 -1.30
C LEU A 139 6.05 -12.88 -2.72
N SER A 140 5.04 -12.18 -3.26
CA SER A 140 4.63 -12.30 -4.67
C SER A 140 5.55 -11.55 -5.63
N GLY A 141 6.45 -10.71 -5.11
CA GLY A 141 7.29 -9.83 -5.93
C GLY A 141 6.54 -8.62 -6.48
N VAL A 142 5.29 -8.36 -6.07
CA VAL A 142 4.57 -7.13 -6.45
C VAL A 142 5.22 -5.90 -5.84
N LEU A 143 5.69 -5.97 -4.59
CA LEU A 143 6.59 -4.97 -4.03
C LEU A 143 8.04 -5.39 -4.24
N GLU A 144 8.87 -4.44 -4.68
CA GLU A 144 10.31 -4.63 -4.74
C GLU A 144 10.93 -4.57 -3.33
N LYS A 145 12.25 -4.69 -3.26
CA LYS A 145 12.98 -4.40 -2.01
C LYS A 145 13.11 -2.90 -1.86
N PRO A 146 12.73 -2.31 -0.70
CA PRO A 146 12.86 -0.88 -0.50
C PRO A 146 14.30 -0.47 -0.22
N ARG A 147 14.62 0.81 -0.43
CA ARG A 147 15.93 1.39 -0.10
C ARG A 147 16.29 1.20 1.36
N MET A 148 15.31 1.44 2.23
CA MET A 148 15.51 1.43 3.67
C MET A 148 14.25 0.99 4.39
N LEU A 149 14.46 0.23 5.46
CA LEU A 149 13.43 -0.23 6.38
C LEU A 149 13.74 0.32 7.77
N ALA A 150 12.77 1.00 8.38
CA ALA A 150 12.90 1.53 9.72
C ALA A 150 11.64 1.26 10.54
N SER A 151 11.71 0.30 11.45
CA SER A 151 10.57 -0.11 12.28
C SER A 151 10.81 0.09 13.76
N CYS A 152 9.73 0.32 14.49
CA CYS A 152 9.64 0.11 15.92
C CYS A 152 8.53 -0.91 16.24
N SER A 153 8.62 -1.55 17.40
CA SER A 153 7.64 -2.54 17.87
C SER A 153 6.61 -1.94 18.83
N VAL A 154 6.38 -0.63 18.77
CA VAL A 154 5.45 0.07 19.69
C VAL A 154 3.99 -0.31 19.40
N ALA A 155 3.62 -0.45 18.12
CA ALA A 155 2.26 -0.86 17.72
C ALA A 155 2.01 -2.34 17.99
N CYS A 156 2.89 -3.20 17.47
CA CYS A 156 2.82 -4.65 17.56
C CYS A 156 4.22 -5.27 17.40
N ASP A 157 4.35 -6.52 17.82
CA ASP A 157 5.54 -7.36 17.63
C ASP A 157 5.67 -7.91 16.19
N ALA A 158 4.54 -8.10 15.50
CA ALA A 158 4.47 -8.55 14.11
C ALA A 158 5.22 -7.63 13.12
N ASN A 159 5.45 -6.36 13.48
CA ASN A 159 6.31 -5.44 12.72
C ASN A 159 7.71 -6.03 12.47
N ASN A 160 8.31 -6.70 13.45
CA ASN A 160 9.67 -7.23 13.31
C ASN A 160 9.76 -8.27 12.19
N LEU A 161 8.80 -9.19 12.12
CA LEU A 161 8.77 -10.25 11.11
C LEU A 161 8.29 -9.74 9.76
N THR A 162 7.36 -8.79 9.76
CA THR A 162 6.92 -8.10 8.54
C THR A 162 8.10 -7.41 7.87
N PHE A 163 8.81 -6.53 8.58
CA PHE A 163 9.94 -5.77 8.03
C PHE A 163 11.11 -6.68 7.64
N LYS A 164 11.32 -7.79 8.35
CA LYS A 164 12.29 -8.81 7.93
C LYS A 164 11.91 -9.46 6.58
N THR A 165 10.62 -9.62 6.30
CA THR A 165 10.13 -10.19 5.03
C THR A 165 10.21 -9.20 3.87
N LEU A 166 10.10 -7.90 4.17
CA LEU A 166 10.28 -6.84 3.17
C LEU A 166 11.76 -6.60 2.78
N ALA A 167 12.72 -7.15 3.53
CA ALA A 167 14.17 -6.94 3.35
C ALA A 167 14.78 -7.84 2.27
#